data_AF-A0A174GAU1-F1
#
_entry.id   AF-A0A174GAU1-F1
#
_cell.length_a   1.000
_cell.length_b   1.000
_cell.length_c   1.000
_cell.angle_alpha   90.00
_cell.angle_beta   90.00
_cell.angle_gamma   90.00
#
_symmetry.space_group_name_H-M   'P 1'
#
loop_
_entity.id
_entity.type
_entity.pdbx_description
1 polymer ?
#
loop_
_entity_poly.entity_id
_entity_poly.type
_entity_poly.pdbx_seq_one_letter_code
_entity_poly.pdbx_strand_id
1 'polypeptide(L)' 'MEELIRNYTGVTLTIGITGLPILITGEVAYVNNGIAAVRLEDKRTVYVNTAYIAFFN' A
#
# COMPACT_ATOMS: atom_id res chain seq x y z
N MET A 1 7.07 2.16 -9.74
CA MET A 1 5.96 2.06 -8.77
C MET A 1 6.46 1.64 -7.39
N GLU A 2 7.22 0.54 -7.29
CA GLU A 2 7.80 0.10 -6.01
C GLU A 2 8.61 1.19 -5.28
N GLU A 3 9.56 1.85 -5.95
CA GLU A 3 10.36 2.94 -5.36
C GLU A 3 9.50 4.11 -4.86
N LEU A 4 8.45 4.45 -5.60
CA LEU A 4 7.50 5.49 -5.19
C LEU A 4 6.83 5.13 -3.87
N ILE A 5 6.31 3.90 -3.75
CA ILE A 5 5.61 3.44 -2.54
C ILE A 5 6.59 3.32 -1.37
N ARG A 6 7.84 2.94 -1.64
CA ARG A 6 8.91 2.85 -0.63
C ARG A 6 9.15 4.20 0.06
N ASN A 7 9.01 5.32 -0.65
CA ASN A 7 9.12 6.67 -0.07
C ASN A 7 8.05 6.99 0.98
N TYR A 8 6.97 6.21 1.03
CA TYR A 8 5.91 6.35 2.02
C TYR A 8 6.02 5.35 3.18
N THR A 9 7.14 4.64 3.32
CA THR A 9 7.35 3.75 4.47
C THR A 9 7.23 4.53 5.79
N GLY A 10 6.44 4.01 6.74
CA GLY A 10 6.10 4.67 8.01
C GLY A 10 5.01 5.74 7.91
N VAL A 11 4.46 5.97 6.72
CA VAL A 11 3.37 6.93 6.48
C VAL A 11 2.03 6.20 6.38
N THR A 12 0.99 6.75 7.02
CA THR A 12 -0.38 6.31 6.82
C THR A 12 -0.97 6.97 5.58
N LEU A 13 -1.46 6.16 4.65
CA LEU A 13 -2.07 6.64 3.41
C LEU A 13 -3.18 5.71 2.92
N THR A 14 -4.00 6.22 2.02
CA THR A 14 -5.03 5.44 1.33
C THR A 14 -4.52 5.05 -0.05
N ILE A 15 -4.44 3.75 -0.33
CA ILE A 15 -4.17 3.21 -1.67
C ILE A 15 -5.44 2.65 -2.31
N GLY A 16 -5.55 2.78 -3.62
CA GLY A 16 -6.50 2.04 -4.42
C GLY A 16 -5.91 0.77 -5.00
N ILE A 17 -6.75 -0.23 -5.27
CA ILE A 17 -6.38 -1.41 -6.03
C ILE A 17 -6.88 -1.27 -7.47
N THR A 18 -5.94 -1.22 -8.42
CA THR A 18 -6.25 -1.09 -9.86
C THR A 18 -7.22 -2.18 -10.31
N GLY A 19 -8.28 -1.79 -11.01
CA GLY A 19 -9.29 -2.70 -11.55
C GLY A 19 -10.33 -3.20 -10.54
N LEU A 20 -10.24 -2.79 -9.28
CA LEU A 20 -11.21 -3.15 -8.23
C LEU A 20 -11.70 -1.90 -7.48
N PRO A 21 -12.98 -1.85 -7.05
CA PRO A 21 -13.48 -0.75 -6.23
C PRO A 21 -13.07 -0.95 -4.75
N ILE A 22 -11.76 -1.13 -4.51
CA ILE A 22 -11.20 -1.39 -3.18
C ILE A 22 -10.22 -0.28 -2.83
N LEU A 23 -10.43 0.30 -1.65
CA LEU A 23 -9.52 1.24 -1.00
C LEU A 23 -8.98 0.61 0.27
N ILE A 24 -7.69 0.79 0.54
CA ILE A 24 -7.02 0.31 1.74
C ILE A 24 -6.35 1.50 2.40
N THR A 25 -6.70 1.76 3.65
CA THR A 25 -6.07 2.80 4.47
C THR A 25 -5.21 2.14 5.54
N GLY A 26 -3.94 2.53 5.61
CA GLY A 26 -3.04 2.03 6.64
C GLY A 26 -1.61 2.56 6.48
N GLU A 27 -0.74 2.16 7.39
CA GLU A 27 0.67 2.52 7.38
C GLU A 27 1.44 1.60 6.43
N VAL A 28 2.26 2.15 5.53
CA VAL A 28 3.18 1.33 4.72
C VAL A 28 4.32 0.85 5.61
N ALA A 29 4.29 -0.42 6.01
CA ALA A 29 5.25 -0.99 6.97
C ALA A 29 6.58 -1.36 6.30
N TYR A 30 6.53 -1.97 5.11
CA TYR A 30 7.70 -2.22 4.28
C TYR A 30 7.32 -2.46 2.82
N VAL A 31 8.31 -2.33 1.94
CA VAL A 31 8.20 -2.68 0.52
C VAL A 31 9.38 -3.56 0.14
N ASN A 32 9.12 -4.73 -0.44
CA ASN A 32 10.16 -5.66 -0.86
C ASN A 32 9.67 -6.55 -2.01
N ASN A 33 10.52 -6.77 -3.02
CA ASN A 33 10.26 -7.67 -4.16
C ASN A 33 8.87 -7.46 -4.79
N GLY A 34 8.52 -6.22 -5.09
CA GLY A 34 7.24 -5.87 -5.71
C GLY A 34 6.02 -5.99 -4.79
N ILE A 35 6.17 -6.27 -3.50
CA ILE A 35 5.08 -6.34 -2.52
C ILE A 35 5.20 -5.19 -1.51
N ALA A 36 4.09 -4.49 -1.27
CA ALA A 36 3.93 -3.55 -0.17
C ALA A 36 3.12 -4.21 0.96
N ALA A 37 3.63 -4.11 2.19
CA ALA A 37 2.91 -4.50 3.39
C ALA A 37 2.26 -3.25 4.01
N VAL A 38 0.94 -3.23 4.09
CA VAL A 38 0.15 -2.15 4.67
C VAL A 38 -0.44 -2.61 5.99
N ARG A 39 -0.04 -1.98 7.10
CA ARG A 39 -0.56 -2.25 8.44
C ARG A 39 -1.82 -1.43 8.68
N LEU A 40 -2.92 -2.12 8.96
CA LEU A 40 -4.21 -1.53 9.27
C LEU A 40 -4.29 -1.11 10.75
N GLU A 41 -5.31 -0.31 11.09
CA GLU A 41 -5.57 0.15 12.47
C GLU A 41 -5.74 -1.01 13.46
N ASP A 42 -6.40 -2.10 13.03
CA ASP A 42 -6.59 -3.31 13.83
C ASP A 42 -5.33 -4.22 13.91
N LYS A 43 -4.18 -3.70 13.46
CA LYS A 43 -2.87 -4.36 13.43
C LYS A 43 -2.75 -5.52 12.45
N ARG A 44 -3.77 -5.83 11.64
CA ARG A 44 -3.63 -6.76 10.52
C ARG A 44 -2.72 -6.16 9.45
N THR A 45 -2.00 -7.02 8.74
CA THR A 45 -1.18 -6.62 7.59
C THR A 45 -1.85 -7.11 6.32
N VAL A 46 -2.04 -6.20 5.37
CA VAL A 46 -2.47 -6.53 4.01
C VAL A 46 -1.26 -6.46 3.09
N TYR A 47 -1.07 -7.50 2.28
CA TYR A 47 0.00 -7.56 1.29
C TYR A 47 -0.56 -7.24 -0.08
N VAL A 48 -0.02 -6.21 -0.72
CA VAL A 48 -0.49 -5.74 -2.02
C VAL A 48 0.67 -5.76 -2.99
N ASN A 49 0.47 -6.36 -4.17
CA ASN A 49 1.45 -6.25 -5.24
C ASN A 49 1.48 -4.79 -5.73
N THR A 50 2.67 -4.20 -5.70
CA THR A 50 2.90 -2.79 -6.04
C THR A 50 2.46 -2.43 -7.46
N ALA A 51 2.38 -3.40 -8.38
CA ALA A 51 1.86 -3.19 -9.74
C ALA A 51 0.35 -2.87 -9.77
N TYR A 52 -0.39 -3.22 -8.71
CA TYR A 52 -1.83 -2.98 -8.61
C TYR A 52 -2.18 -1.79 -7.70
N ILE A 53 -1.18 -1.04 -7.23
CA ILE A 53 -1.43 0.13 -6.38
C ILE A 53 -1.68 1.36 -7.26
N ALA A 54 -2.77 2.05 -6.99
CA ALA A 54 -3.10 3.35 -7.54
C ALA A 54 -3.15 4.42 -6.43
N PHE A 55 -2.68 5.62 -6.75
CA PHE A 55 -2.82 6.82 -5.92
C PHE A 55 -3.87 7.73 -6.55
N PHE A 56 -4.71 8.35 -5.71
CA PHE A 56 -5.69 9.33 -6.14
C PHE A 56 -5.21 10.71 -5.68
N ASN A 57 -5.14 11.65 -6.63
CA ASN A 57 -4.89 13.08 -6.36
C ASN A 57 -6.19 13.80 -6.04
#